data_AF-A0A139C160-F1
#
_entry.id   AF-A0A139C160-F1
#
_cell.length_a   1.000
_cell.length_b   1.000
_cell.length_c   1.000
_cell.angle_alpha   90.00
_cell.angle_beta   90.00
_cell.angle_gamma   90.00
#
_symmetry.space_group_name_H-M   'P 1'
#
loop_
_entity.id
_entity.type
_entity.pdbx_description
1 polymer ?
#
loop_
_entity_poly.entity_id
_entity_poly.type
_entity_poly.pdbx_seq_one_letter_code
_entity_poly.pdbx_strand_id
1 'polypeptide(L)'
;MTKRLQDFAKKDDAVIEVFSEILLTGIIVLAIAAVAAFVLSSLDGPDNVRVDIDHWADKDSDTLYFRHSGGETVDVEDLELVVNVNGSYETLTSEQIRANYDSDEWALGDVIEINTSTQFNYDITDDRVPTKLVHTASSLVIYDAYGSIGDSGAGGGGSGPQNQPPVASFSYSPSCSGSGHYV
;
A
#
# COMPACT_ATOMS: atom_id res chain seq x y z
N MET A 1 -6.52 -77.09 9.52
CA MET A 1 -5.72 -75.92 9.94
C MET A 1 -6.33 -74.59 9.50
N THR A 2 -7.17 -74.56 8.46
CA THR A 2 -7.81 -73.37 7.86
C THR A 2 -8.87 -72.65 8.71
N LYS A 3 -9.62 -73.35 9.59
CA LYS A 3 -10.64 -72.73 10.45
C LYS A 3 -10.09 -71.67 11.42
N ARG A 4 -8.89 -71.89 11.96
CA ARG A 4 -8.28 -70.96 12.93
C ARG A 4 -7.80 -69.66 12.29
N LEU A 5 -7.45 -69.69 11.00
CA LEU A 5 -7.04 -68.50 10.24
C LEU A 5 -8.26 -67.63 9.87
N GLN A 6 -9.39 -68.24 9.52
CA GLN A 6 -10.64 -67.52 9.28
C GLN A 6 -11.19 -66.85 10.54
N ASP A 7 -11.15 -67.53 11.70
CA ASP A 7 -11.59 -66.94 12.97
C ASP A 7 -10.67 -65.81 13.47
N PHE A 8 -9.39 -65.82 13.09
CA PHE A 8 -8.43 -64.74 13.39
C PHE A 8 -8.71 -63.52 12.52
N ALA A 9 -8.84 -63.71 11.20
CA ALA A 9 -9.19 -62.63 10.27
C ALA A 9 -10.53 -61.95 10.62
N LYS A 10 -11.52 -62.72 11.09
CA LYS A 10 -12.82 -62.19 11.51
C LYS A 10 -12.80 -61.45 12.86
N LYS A 11 -11.82 -61.73 13.72
CA LYS A 11 -11.58 -60.99 14.96
C LYS A 11 -10.76 -59.72 14.73
N ASP A 12 -9.87 -59.74 13.75
CA ASP A 12 -9.05 -58.60 13.35
C ASP A 12 -9.82 -57.57 12.51
N ASP A 13 -10.96 -57.95 11.91
CA ASP A 13 -11.84 -57.07 11.11
C ASP A 13 -12.25 -55.80 11.88
N ALA A 14 -12.65 -55.97 13.15
CA ALA A 14 -13.02 -54.87 14.04
C ALA A 14 -11.83 -53.97 14.42
N VAL A 15 -10.61 -54.52 14.36
CA VAL A 15 -9.37 -53.79 14.65
C VAL A 15 -8.93 -53.00 13.42
N ILE A 16 -9.00 -53.62 12.24
CA ILE A 16 -8.67 -53.00 10.94
C ILE A 16 -9.62 -51.85 10.61
N GLU A 17 -10.91 -51.96 10.95
CA GLU A 17 -11.89 -50.89 10.79
C GLU A 17 -11.46 -49.62 11.54
N VAL A 18 -11.15 -49.75 12.83
CA VAL A 18 -10.72 -48.63 13.67
C VAL A 18 -9.39 -48.03 13.19
N PHE A 19 -8.41 -48.88 12.82
CA PHE A 19 -7.13 -48.38 12.30
C PHE A 19 -7.27 -47.67 10.96
N SER A 20 -8.15 -48.16 10.08
CA SER A 20 -8.41 -47.53 8.77
C SER A 20 -9.12 -46.19 8.93
N GLU A 21 -10.06 -46.08 9.88
CA GLU A 21 -10.78 -44.85 10.16
C GLU A 21 -9.85 -43.76 10.71
N ILE A 22 -9.00 -44.09 11.68
CA ILE A 22 -8.03 -43.14 12.24
C ILE A 22 -7.05 -42.68 11.15
N LEU A 23 -6.57 -43.61 10.32
CA LEU A 23 -5.67 -43.30 9.22
C LEU A 23 -6.34 -42.40 8.17
N LEU A 24 -7.56 -42.73 7.76
CA LEU A 24 -8.34 -41.95 6.80
C LEU A 24 -8.61 -40.53 7.32
N THR A 25 -9.02 -40.43 8.58
CA THR A 25 -9.26 -39.15 9.25
C THR A 25 -7.98 -38.32 9.29
N GLY A 26 -6.84 -38.93 9.61
CA GLY A 26 -5.55 -38.25 9.60
C GLY A 26 -5.17 -37.70 8.22
N ILE A 27 -5.36 -38.49 7.17
CA ILE A 27 -5.08 -38.07 5.78
C ILE A 27 -6.01 -36.93 5.36
N ILE A 28 -7.30 -37.00 5.71
CA ILE A 28 -8.27 -35.94 5.39
C ILE A 28 -7.88 -34.63 6.09
N VAL A 29 -7.53 -34.68 7.37
CA VAL A 29 -7.10 -33.50 8.12
C VAL A 29 -5.83 -32.89 7.51
N LEU A 30 -4.86 -33.73 7.12
CA LEU A 30 -3.65 -33.28 6.43
C LEU A 30 -3.96 -32.63 5.07
N ALA A 31 -4.85 -33.22 4.29
CA ALA A 31 -5.24 -32.68 2.99
C ALA A 31 -5.94 -31.32 3.14
N ILE A 32 -6.86 -31.18 4.10
CA ILE A 32 -7.53 -29.91 4.39
C ILE A 32 -6.51 -28.87 4.88
N ALA A 33 -5.59 -29.25 5.77
CA ALA A 33 -4.55 -28.34 6.25
C ALA A 33 -3.64 -27.85 5.12
N ALA A 34 -3.26 -28.74 4.20
CA ALA A 34 -2.45 -28.37 3.03
C ALA A 34 -3.20 -27.41 2.10
N VAL A 35 -4.48 -27.66 1.82
CA VAL A 35 -5.31 -26.75 1.02
C VAL A 35 -5.48 -25.41 1.73
N ALA A 36 -5.73 -25.41 3.04
CA ALA A 36 -5.87 -24.19 3.82
C ALA A 36 -4.58 -23.35 3.81
N ALA A 37 -3.42 -23.99 3.99
CA ALA A 37 -2.12 -23.32 3.91
C ALA A 37 -1.85 -22.73 2.52
N PHE A 38 -2.18 -23.47 1.46
CA PHE A 38 -2.06 -22.99 0.09
C PHE A 38 -2.96 -21.78 -0.17
N VAL A 39 -4.24 -21.87 0.22
CA VAL A 39 -5.17 -20.74 0.08
C VAL A 39 -4.68 -19.53 0.85
N LEU A 40 -4.26 -19.70 2.12
CA LEU A 40 -3.75 -18.60 2.93
C LEU A 40 -2.50 -17.95 2.32
N SER A 41 -1.57 -18.76 1.81
CA SER A 41 -0.38 -18.24 1.11
C SER A 41 -0.70 -17.50 -0.17
N SER A 42 -1.81 -17.84 -0.85
CA SER A 42 -2.25 -17.12 -2.05
C SER A 42 -2.98 -15.81 -1.74
N LEU A 43 -3.28 -15.53 -0.47
CA LEU A 43 -3.92 -14.28 -0.05
C LEU A 43 -2.92 -13.17 0.31
N ASP A 44 -1.63 -13.47 0.42
CA ASP A 44 -0.60 -12.42 0.43
C ASP A 44 -0.66 -11.73 -0.95
N GLY A 45 -1.24 -10.52 -0.94
CA GLY A 45 -1.25 -9.66 -2.12
C GLY A 45 0.15 -9.21 -2.48
N PRO A 46 0.34 -8.54 -3.64
CA PRO A 46 1.63 -7.90 -3.93
C PRO A 46 2.01 -7.02 -2.75
N ASP A 47 3.27 -7.12 -2.29
CA ASP A 47 3.79 -6.21 -1.26
C ASP A 47 3.55 -4.79 -1.75
N ASN A 48 2.66 -4.10 -1.03
CA ASN A 48 2.25 -2.76 -1.41
C ASN A 48 3.20 -1.80 -0.70
N VAL A 49 4.10 -1.19 -1.48
CA VAL A 49 4.92 -0.08 -1.02
C VAL A 49 4.00 1.03 -0.52
N ARG A 50 4.18 1.43 0.73
CA ARG A 50 3.43 2.53 1.35
C ARG A 50 4.38 3.67 1.63
N VAL A 51 4.30 4.71 0.82
CA VAL A 51 5.08 5.92 0.97
C VAL A 51 4.15 7.13 0.98
N ASP A 52 4.42 8.06 1.88
CA ASP A 52 3.79 9.37 1.91
C ASP A 52 4.68 10.34 1.13
N ILE A 53 4.07 11.12 0.24
CA ILE A 53 4.81 11.95 -0.72
C ILE A 53 4.27 13.37 -0.67
N ASP A 54 5.17 14.32 -0.38
CA ASP A 54 4.91 15.75 -0.56
C ASP A 54 5.40 16.17 -1.94
N HIS A 55 4.50 16.74 -2.75
CA HIS A 55 4.79 17.11 -4.13
C HIS A 55 4.42 18.56 -4.42
N TRP A 56 5.35 19.30 -5.01
CA TRP A 56 5.13 20.67 -5.45
C TRP A 56 5.86 20.94 -6.77
N ALA A 57 5.43 22.00 -7.46
CA ALA A 57 6.04 22.47 -8.69
C ALA A 57 6.59 23.89 -8.49
N ASP A 58 7.75 24.17 -9.07
CA ASP A 58 8.32 25.50 -9.16
C ASP A 58 8.34 25.95 -10.62
N LYS A 59 7.57 27.00 -10.91
CA LYS A 59 7.46 27.62 -12.22
C LYS A 59 8.73 28.38 -12.61
N ASP A 60 9.43 28.96 -11.65
CA ASP A 60 10.57 29.84 -11.97
C ASP A 60 11.80 29.02 -12.39
N SER A 61 11.89 27.77 -11.90
CA SER A 61 12.94 26.81 -12.23
C SER A 61 12.47 25.64 -13.11
N ASP A 62 11.20 25.63 -13.54
CA ASP A 62 10.56 24.52 -14.26
C ASP A 62 10.84 23.14 -13.61
N THR A 63 10.76 23.07 -12.27
CA THR A 63 11.19 21.88 -11.52
C THR A 63 10.04 21.31 -10.70
N LEU A 64 9.86 20.00 -10.82
CA LEU A 64 8.95 19.19 -10.01
C LEU A 64 9.73 18.57 -8.86
N TYR A 65 9.19 18.65 -7.65
CA TYR A 65 9.81 18.11 -6.45
C TYR A 65 8.94 17.03 -5.86
N PHE A 66 9.55 15.90 -5.49
CA PHE A 66 8.90 14.80 -4.80
C PHE A 66 9.70 14.51 -3.54
N ARG A 67 9.16 14.86 -2.38
CA ARG A 67 9.78 14.59 -1.09
C ARG A 67 9.13 13.40 -0.42
N HIS A 68 9.95 12.46 0.05
CA HIS A 68 9.51 11.37 0.91
C HIS A 68 9.16 11.92 2.28
N SER A 69 7.88 11.89 2.66
CA SER A 69 7.38 12.44 3.92
C SER A 69 7.02 11.39 4.96
N GLY A 70 7.08 10.10 4.62
CA GLY A 70 6.74 9.01 5.53
C GLY A 70 6.64 7.65 4.85
N GLY A 71 6.56 6.58 5.65
CA GLY A 71 6.37 5.23 5.16
C GLY A 71 7.67 4.46 4.93
N GLU A 72 7.69 3.65 3.87
CA GLU A 72 8.75 2.71 3.51
C GLU A 72 9.80 3.35 2.57
N THR A 73 11.06 2.96 2.71
CA THR A 73 12.13 3.32 1.76
C THR A 73 11.88 2.65 0.42
N VAL A 74 12.10 3.35 -0.69
CA VAL A 74 11.83 2.82 -2.04
C VAL A 74 13.11 2.80 -2.85
N ASP A 75 13.41 1.67 -3.48
CA ASP A 75 14.53 1.56 -4.41
C ASP A 75 14.25 2.38 -5.68
N VAL A 76 15.19 3.24 -6.07
CA VAL A 76 15.02 4.14 -7.21
C VAL A 76 15.02 3.38 -8.53
N GLU A 77 15.66 2.20 -8.57
CA GLU A 77 15.60 1.32 -9.74
C GLU A 77 14.19 0.84 -10.07
N ASP A 78 13.31 0.79 -9.06
CA ASP A 78 11.92 0.38 -9.16
C ASP A 78 10.95 1.57 -9.31
N LEU A 79 11.45 2.78 -9.60
CA LEU A 79 10.63 3.96 -9.81
C LEU A 79 10.49 4.33 -11.29
N GLU A 80 9.27 4.67 -11.67
CA GLU A 80 8.94 5.26 -12.96
C GLU A 80 8.04 6.49 -12.71
N LEU A 81 8.38 7.62 -13.32
CA LEU A 81 7.62 8.86 -13.21
C LEU A 81 6.90 9.13 -14.51
N VAL A 82 5.58 9.30 -14.44
CA VAL A 82 4.73 9.64 -15.59
C VAL A 82 4.19 11.06 -15.38
N VAL A 83 4.49 11.95 -16.32
CA VAL A 83 4.09 13.37 -16.26
C VAL A 83 3.23 13.69 -17.46
N ASN A 84 2.11 14.39 -17.26
CA ASN A 84 1.35 14.95 -18.36
C ASN A 84 1.94 16.31 -18.77
N VAL A 85 2.60 16.37 -19.92
CA VAL A 85 3.15 17.58 -20.51
C VAL A 85 2.46 17.86 -21.85
N ASN A 86 1.94 19.08 -22.02
CA ASN A 86 1.28 19.52 -23.26
C ASN A 86 0.16 18.57 -23.76
N GLY A 87 -0.54 17.90 -22.85
CA GLY A 87 -1.61 16.94 -23.17
C GLY A 87 -1.14 15.54 -23.58
N SER A 88 0.17 15.27 -23.60
CA SER A 88 0.76 13.94 -23.76
C SER A 88 1.29 13.44 -22.42
N TYR A 89 1.27 12.13 -22.20
CA TYR A 89 1.96 11.53 -21.06
C TYR A 89 3.36 11.13 -21.49
N GLU A 90 4.36 11.67 -20.81
CA GLU A 90 5.76 11.32 -20.97
C GLU A 90 6.24 10.57 -19.73
N THR A 91 7.12 9.60 -19.93
CA THR A 91 7.63 8.72 -18.89
C THR A 91 9.12 8.96 -18.69
N LEU A 92 9.55 9.14 -17.44
CA LEU A 92 10.95 8.98 -17.02
C LEU A 92 11.17 7.58 -16.46
N THR A 93 12.19 6.92 -16.98
CA THR A 93 12.69 5.65 -16.44
C THR A 93 13.53 5.88 -15.18
N SER A 94 13.76 4.82 -14.41
CA SER A 94 14.63 4.85 -13.23
C SER A 94 16.05 5.32 -13.53
N GLU A 95 16.59 5.06 -14.73
CA GLU A 95 17.89 5.59 -15.16
C GLU A 95 17.90 7.12 -15.25
N GLN A 96 16.80 7.71 -15.74
CA GLN A 96 16.67 9.17 -15.84
C GLN A 96 16.41 9.79 -14.47
N ILE A 97 15.71 9.10 -13.57
CA ILE A 97 15.54 9.54 -12.18
C ILE A 97 16.89 9.51 -11.45
N ARG A 98 17.68 8.44 -11.57
CA ARG A 98 19.05 8.36 -11.01
C ARG A 98 20.01 9.42 -11.57
N ALA A 99 19.79 9.90 -12.79
CA ALA A 99 20.60 11.00 -13.31
C ALA A 99 20.34 12.34 -12.58
N ASN A 100 19.21 12.46 -11.88
CA ASN A 100 18.80 13.65 -11.13
C ASN A 100 18.76 13.40 -9.61
N TYR A 101 19.19 12.22 -9.14
CA TYR A 101 19.13 11.83 -7.73
C TYR A 101 20.33 10.92 -7.36
N ASP A 102 21.12 11.35 -6.39
CA ASP A 102 22.46 10.79 -6.10
C ASP A 102 22.46 9.50 -5.25
N SER A 103 21.28 8.95 -4.92
CA SER A 103 21.15 7.75 -4.09
C SER A 103 20.39 6.65 -4.84
N ASP A 104 20.68 5.40 -4.50
CA ASP A 104 19.97 4.24 -5.04
C ASP A 104 18.64 3.99 -4.30
N GLU A 105 18.49 4.54 -3.10
CA GLU A 105 17.31 4.46 -2.26
C GLU A 105 16.71 5.86 -2.03
N TRP A 106 15.38 5.94 -2.08
CA TRP A 106 14.59 7.12 -1.73
C TRP A 106 13.94 6.93 -0.35
N ALA A 107 14.48 7.63 0.65
CA ALA A 107 14.12 7.48 2.06
C ALA A 107 13.57 8.78 2.65
N LEU A 108 13.11 8.71 3.91
CA LEU A 108 12.46 9.83 4.59
C LEU A 108 13.29 11.12 4.57
N GLY A 109 12.70 12.18 4.02
CA GLY A 109 13.30 13.50 3.89
C GLY A 109 14.02 13.74 2.58
N ASP A 110 14.28 12.69 1.79
CA ASP A 110 14.93 12.80 0.49
C ASP A 110 13.98 13.42 -0.54
N VAL A 111 14.56 14.19 -1.45
CA VAL A 111 13.83 14.93 -2.49
C VAL A 111 14.36 14.53 -3.87
N ILE A 112 13.46 14.06 -4.73
CA ILE A 112 13.73 13.86 -6.15
C ILE A 112 13.32 15.15 -6.88
N GLU A 113 14.25 15.70 -7.65
CA GLU A 113 14.07 16.95 -8.39
C GLU A 113 14.07 16.66 -9.90
N ILE A 114 12.99 17.02 -10.59
CA ILE A 114 12.84 16.76 -12.02
C ILE A 114 12.59 18.07 -12.75
N ASN A 115 13.59 18.50 -13.50
CA ASN A 115 13.50 19.70 -14.31
C ASN A 115 12.77 19.40 -15.64
N THR A 116 11.56 19.91 -15.81
CA THR A 116 10.70 19.59 -16.96
C THR A 116 11.16 20.24 -18.26
N SER A 117 11.84 21.39 -18.20
CA SER A 117 12.34 22.05 -19.40
C SER A 117 13.53 21.28 -20.01
N THR A 118 14.39 20.70 -19.17
CA THR A 118 15.51 19.85 -19.65
C THR A 118 15.08 18.44 -20.04
N GLN A 119 14.16 17.82 -19.29
CA GLN A 119 13.74 16.43 -19.54
C GLN A 119 12.69 16.32 -20.65
N PHE A 120 11.79 17.30 -20.76
CA PHE A 120 10.65 17.24 -21.68
C PHE A 120 10.54 18.43 -22.63
N ASN A 121 11.43 19.42 -22.54
CA ASN A 121 11.27 20.69 -23.26
C ASN A 121 9.89 21.33 -22.99
N TYR A 122 9.48 21.29 -21.71
CA TYR A 122 8.22 21.81 -21.22
C TYR A 122 8.46 22.82 -20.09
N ASP A 123 7.99 24.05 -20.32
CA ASP A 123 7.99 25.11 -19.31
C ASP A 123 6.70 25.02 -18.49
N ILE A 124 6.81 25.12 -17.16
CA ILE A 124 5.68 25.01 -16.25
C ILE A 124 4.89 26.33 -16.29
N THR A 125 3.83 26.34 -17.10
CA THR A 125 2.97 27.52 -17.24
C THR A 125 1.71 27.49 -16.36
N ASP A 126 1.30 26.30 -15.91
CA ASP A 126 0.11 26.07 -15.09
C ASP A 126 0.52 25.71 -13.65
N ASP A 127 -0.34 26.05 -12.70
CA ASP A 127 -0.16 25.75 -11.28
C ASP A 127 -0.36 24.27 -10.95
N ARG A 128 -0.72 23.45 -11.95
CA ARG A 128 -1.04 22.03 -11.82
C ARG A 128 -0.41 21.24 -12.95
N VAL A 129 0.64 20.50 -12.62
CA VAL A 129 1.20 19.48 -13.51
C VAL A 129 0.70 18.12 -13.01
N PRO A 130 -0.12 17.40 -13.79
CA PRO A 130 -0.57 16.06 -13.42
C PRO A 130 0.62 15.10 -13.46
N THR A 131 0.89 14.44 -12.33
CA THR A 131 2.03 13.55 -12.16
C THR A 131 1.61 12.25 -11.49
N LYS A 132 2.24 11.16 -11.92
CA LYS A 132 2.09 9.84 -11.31
C LYS A 132 3.44 9.24 -11.04
N LEU A 133 3.64 8.76 -9.83
CA LEU A 133 4.82 7.98 -9.49
C LEU A 133 4.40 6.51 -9.38
N VAL A 134 5.09 5.66 -10.13
CA VAL A 134 4.79 4.25 -10.27
C VAL A 134 5.95 3.45 -9.72
N HIS A 135 5.64 2.49 -8.85
CA HIS A 135 6.58 1.50 -8.38
C HIS A 135 6.49 0.26 -9.27
N THR A 136 7.52 0.01 -10.07
CA THR A 136 7.51 -1.00 -11.14
C THR A 136 7.54 -2.41 -10.60
N ALA A 137 8.27 -2.68 -9.52
CA ALA A 137 8.35 -4.03 -8.93
C ALA A 137 7.00 -4.52 -8.39
N SER A 138 6.17 -3.64 -7.80
CA SER A 138 4.82 -3.98 -7.34
C SER A 138 3.71 -3.63 -8.34
N SER A 139 4.06 -2.99 -9.47
CA SER A 139 3.12 -2.47 -10.48
C SER A 139 2.04 -1.55 -9.87
N LEU A 140 2.40 -0.81 -8.83
CA LEU A 140 1.50 0.06 -8.07
C LEU A 140 1.77 1.52 -8.40
N VAL A 141 0.71 2.31 -8.57
CA VAL A 141 0.82 3.77 -8.56
C VAL A 141 0.88 4.23 -7.11
N ILE A 142 2.06 4.66 -6.66
CA ILE A 142 2.30 5.12 -5.28
C ILE A 142 1.95 6.59 -5.09
N TYR A 143 1.84 7.35 -6.18
CA TYR A 143 1.35 8.73 -6.18
C TYR A 143 0.54 9.03 -7.44
N ASP A 144 -0.61 9.69 -7.30
CA ASP A 144 -1.47 10.13 -8.41
C ASP A 144 -2.17 11.43 -8.03
N ALA A 145 -1.55 12.56 -8.36
CA ALA A 145 -2.09 13.88 -8.04
C ALA A 145 -1.43 14.98 -8.91
N TYR A 146 -1.54 16.23 -8.46
CA TYR A 146 -0.97 17.40 -9.13
C TYR A 146 0.01 18.08 -8.18
N GLY A 147 1.15 18.55 -8.70
CA GLY A 147 2.02 19.43 -7.95
C GLY A 147 1.35 20.77 -7.76
N SER A 148 1.16 21.23 -6.52
CA SER A 148 0.65 22.58 -6.25
C SER A 148 1.81 23.57 -6.28
N ILE A 149 1.68 24.66 -7.04
CA ILE A 149 2.64 25.77 -6.98
C ILE A 149 2.48 26.53 -5.66
N GLY A 150 3.58 26.73 -4.93
CA GLY A 150 3.67 27.67 -3.81
C GLY A 150 3.64 27.10 -2.39
N ASP A 151 3.54 25.78 -2.20
CA ASP A 151 3.76 25.16 -0.89
C ASP A 151 5.18 24.59 -0.86
N SER A 152 6.11 25.35 -0.29
CA SER A 152 7.50 24.97 -0.12
C SER A 152 7.64 23.86 0.93
N GLY A 153 7.03 22.70 0.71
CA GLY A 153 7.10 21.52 1.57
C GLY A 153 7.00 21.82 3.07
N ALA A 154 6.27 22.85 3.49
CA ALA A 154 6.26 23.29 4.87
C ALA A 154 5.03 22.71 5.57
N GLY A 155 4.97 21.38 5.68
CA GLY A 155 4.05 20.67 6.56
C GLY A 155 2.59 21.12 6.47
N GLY A 156 1.97 20.94 5.30
CA GLY A 156 0.56 21.22 5.07
C GLY A 156 -0.32 20.01 5.37
N GLY A 157 -0.46 19.64 6.65
CA GLY A 157 -1.44 18.64 7.06
C GLY A 157 -2.85 19.05 6.63
N GLY A 158 -3.49 18.20 5.82
CA GLY A 158 -4.94 18.12 5.63
C GLY A 158 -5.62 19.39 5.11
N SER A 159 -6.06 19.35 3.85
CA SER A 159 -7.08 20.24 3.31
C SER A 159 -8.44 20.00 4.00
N GLY A 160 -8.59 20.53 5.21
CA GLY A 160 -9.87 20.85 5.84
C GLY A 160 -10.11 22.36 5.76
N PRO A 161 -11.38 22.83 5.81
CA PRO A 161 -11.69 24.26 5.72
C PRO A 161 -10.99 25.05 6.82
N GLN A 162 -10.09 25.95 6.41
CA GLN A 162 -9.37 26.86 7.29
C GLN A 162 -10.36 27.91 7.85
N ASN A 163 -10.49 27.93 9.18
CA ASN A 163 -10.45 29.11 10.06
C ASN A 163 -11.34 28.96 11.30
N GLN A 164 -10.97 28.05 12.23
CA GLN A 164 -11.49 28.10 13.59
C GLN A 164 -10.46 27.51 14.57
N PRO A 165 -10.08 28.23 15.65
CA PRO A 165 -9.20 27.66 16.67
C PRO A 165 -9.86 26.41 17.29
N PRO A 166 -9.09 25.37 17.63
CA PRO A 166 -9.64 24.10 18.09
C PRO A 166 -10.33 24.28 19.45
N VAL A 167 -11.65 24.37 19.42
CA VAL A 167 -12.49 24.17 20.60
C VAL A 167 -12.97 22.74 20.58
N ALA A 168 -12.49 21.92 21.52
CA ALA A 168 -12.99 20.57 21.68
C ALA A 168 -14.47 20.63 22.09
N SER A 169 -15.40 20.35 21.16
CA SER A 169 -16.81 20.18 21.49
C SER A 169 -17.03 18.73 21.95
N PHE A 170 -16.90 18.52 23.26
CA PHE A 170 -17.40 17.30 23.89
C PHE A 170 -18.93 17.39 23.93
N SER A 171 -19.60 16.91 22.88
CA SER A 171 -21.05 16.73 22.90
C SER A 171 -21.40 15.55 23.78
N TYR A 172 -21.51 15.81 25.09
CA TYR A 172 -22.15 14.91 26.02
C TYR A 172 -23.66 14.96 25.78
N SER A 173 -24.25 13.84 25.32
CA SER A 173 -25.70 13.64 25.30
C SER A 173 -26.10 12.86 26.56
N PRO A 174 -26.67 13.48 27.60
CA PRO A 174 -27.29 12.73 28.67
C PRO A 174 -28.63 12.19 28.17
N SER A 175 -28.79 10.87 28.21
CA SER A 175 -30.09 10.21 28.16
C SER A 175 -30.94 10.60 29.37
N CYS A 176 -32.19 10.96 29.11
CA CYS A 176 -33.22 11.34 30.08
C CYS A 176 -33.27 10.50 31.38
N SER A 177 -33.52 11.16 32.52
CA SER A 177 -34.47 10.68 33.55
C SER A 177 -34.76 11.76 34.62
N GLY A 178 -36.04 12.07 34.82
CA GLY A 178 -36.64 12.16 36.16
C GLY A 178 -36.65 13.50 36.92
N SER A 179 -37.83 14.15 36.90
CA SER A 179 -38.60 14.61 38.09
C SER A 179 -38.00 15.59 39.12
N GLY A 180 -38.68 16.74 39.32
CA GLY A 180 -38.81 17.35 40.66
C GLY A 180 -38.81 18.89 40.76
N HIS A 181 -40.00 19.47 40.86
CA HIS A 181 -40.49 20.61 41.67
C HIS A 181 -39.57 21.58 42.46
N TYR A 182 -40.16 22.77 42.72
CA TYR A 182 -39.81 23.94 43.59
C TYR A 182 -38.99 25.05 42.89
N VAL A 183 -39.41 26.32 42.79
CA VAL A 183 -40.42 27.17 43.49
C VAL A 183 -41.21 27.99 42.47
#